data_AF-A0A146F3K5-F1
#
_entry.id   AF-A0A146F3K5-F1
#
_cell.length_a   1.000
_cell.length_b   1.000
_cell.length_c   1.000
_cell.angle_alpha   90.00
_cell.angle_beta   90.00
_cell.angle_gamma   90.00
#
_symmetry.space_group_name_H-M   'P 1'
#
loop_
_entity.id
_entity.type
_entity.pdbx_description
1 polymer ?
#
loop_
_entity_poly.entity_id
_entity_poly.type
_entity_poly.pdbx_seq_one_letter_code
_entity_poly.pdbx_strand_id
1 'polypeptide(L)'
;MTKAQPPVSPEEFFRIITPFLNEICPNLPPFAPDEAFKNEVFNKFAAASGLPEDTIPHFVNTGEVLTRCFYPSLPRDLQVSIGVLTAYVFSIDDQCADPEFREQLKPYRSVFLGKSSTNLQYIKGLYSILHDIVSHYEWYAGDMIFKSTMDFVSINIVEAERTGDFMVSPSTKLFPDFLRQKSGIGEAYAFFYFPESDWKLGDYFTLIPDIAGIIEQLNDVLSFYKESVLGNEPGTWIRQTSVCRGISEYEVFQERVDQCLGSIRRLRAACEGNPRLLKTVNEFIKGYPLFHLNAGRYKLDQFGSYDGWVE
;
A
#
# COMPACT_ATOMS: atom_id res chain seq x y z
N MET A 1 -35.03 9.86 -4.07
CA MET A 1 -34.36 10.89 -3.24
C MET A 1 -33.99 10.24 -1.92
N THR A 2 -32.88 9.52 -1.90
CA THR A 2 -32.26 9.02 -0.67
C THR A 2 -31.81 10.25 0.12
N LYS A 3 -32.26 10.39 1.37
CA LYS A 3 -31.75 11.42 2.27
C LYS A 3 -30.23 11.23 2.33
N ALA A 4 -29.46 12.21 1.87
CA ALA A 4 -28.01 12.17 2.03
C ALA A 4 -27.71 11.99 3.52
N GLN A 5 -27.14 10.84 3.89
CA GLN A 5 -26.61 10.67 5.24
C GLN A 5 -25.51 11.71 5.45
N PRO A 6 -25.38 12.26 6.68
CA PRO A 6 -24.31 13.20 6.99
C PRO A 6 -22.94 12.52 6.79
N PRO A 7 -21.89 13.30 6.48
CA PRO A 7 -20.52 12.78 6.40
C PRO A 7 -20.13 12.14 7.74
N VAL A 8 -19.24 11.15 7.66
CA VAL A 8 -18.76 10.42 8.86
C VAL A 8 -17.99 11.38 9.75
N SER A 9 -18.45 11.56 11.00
CA SER A 9 -17.71 12.37 11.96
C SER A 9 -16.46 11.62 12.46
N PRO A 10 -15.46 12.31 13.02
CA PRO A 10 -14.34 11.63 13.66
C PRO A 10 -14.80 10.61 14.72
N GLU A 11 -15.72 10.96 15.61
CA GLU A 11 -16.22 10.06 16.66
C GLU A 11 -16.86 8.79 16.08
N GLU A 12 -17.61 8.94 14.99
CA GLU A 12 -18.27 7.81 14.31
C GLU A 12 -17.25 6.90 13.61
N PHE A 13 -16.20 7.47 13.01
CA PHE A 13 -15.09 6.69 12.44
C PHE A 13 -14.44 5.81 13.51
N PHE A 14 -14.05 6.37 14.66
CA PHE A 14 -13.42 5.59 15.73
C PHE A 14 -14.37 4.55 16.33
N ARG A 15 -15.66 4.87 16.47
CA ARG A 15 -16.67 3.89 16.90
C ARG A 15 -16.73 2.65 16.00
N ILE A 16 -16.47 2.80 14.71
CA ILE A 16 -16.44 1.70 13.73
C ILE A 16 -15.08 0.99 13.72
N ILE A 17 -13.98 1.74 13.75
CA ILE A 17 -12.63 1.19 13.60
C ILE A 17 -12.11 0.51 14.86
N THR A 18 -12.47 0.98 16.05
CA THR A 18 -11.98 0.41 17.31
C THR A 18 -12.29 -1.09 17.43
N PRO A 19 -13.55 -1.57 17.29
CA PRO A 19 -13.84 -3.00 17.34
C PRO A 19 -13.11 -3.81 16.28
N PHE A 20 -12.96 -3.25 15.07
CA PHE A 20 -12.24 -3.86 13.97
C PHE A 20 -10.75 -4.07 14.30
N LEU A 21 -10.06 -3.02 14.79
CA LEU A 21 -8.66 -3.10 15.20
C LEU A 21 -8.45 -4.06 16.37
N ASN A 22 -9.37 -4.02 17.35
CA ASN A 22 -9.38 -4.94 18.47
C ASN A 22 -9.41 -6.42 18.05
N GLU A 23 -10.18 -6.73 17.01
CA GLU A 23 -10.27 -8.10 16.54
C GLU A 23 -9.04 -8.55 15.74
N ILE A 24 -8.54 -7.70 14.84
CA ILE A 24 -7.45 -8.10 13.95
C ILE A 24 -6.08 -8.02 14.64
N CYS A 25 -5.91 -7.12 15.60
CA CYS A 25 -4.64 -6.87 16.29
C CYS A 25 -4.88 -6.42 17.75
N PRO A 26 -5.32 -7.32 18.65
CA PRO A 26 -5.64 -6.96 20.04
C PRO A 26 -4.43 -6.44 20.83
N ASN A 27 -3.21 -6.81 20.41
CA ASN A 27 -1.98 -6.33 21.01
C ASN A 27 -1.07 -5.79 19.91
N LEU A 28 -0.93 -4.48 19.84
CA LEU A 28 -0.02 -3.82 18.92
C LEU A 28 1.37 -3.74 19.55
N PRO A 29 2.43 -4.26 18.90
CA PRO A 29 3.77 -4.16 19.46
C PRO A 29 4.26 -2.70 19.44
N PRO A 30 5.15 -2.31 20.36
CA PRO A 30 5.79 -1.00 20.29
C PRO A 30 6.63 -0.91 19.02
N PHE A 31 6.61 0.27 18.39
CA PHE A 31 7.43 0.56 17.23
C PHE A 31 8.61 1.46 17.64
N ALA A 32 9.81 0.89 17.66
CA ALA A 32 11.02 1.63 17.98
C ALA A 32 11.62 2.27 16.72
N PRO A 33 12.15 3.50 16.79
CA PRO A 33 12.97 4.08 15.71
C PRO A 33 14.22 3.23 15.44
N ASP A 34 14.59 3.10 14.17
CA ASP A 34 15.85 2.48 13.72
C ASP A 34 16.56 3.43 12.76
N GLU A 35 17.35 4.35 13.32
CA GLU A 35 18.09 5.35 12.53
C GLU A 35 19.13 4.71 11.60
N ALA A 36 19.69 3.54 11.96
CA ALA A 36 20.61 2.83 11.08
C ALA A 36 19.88 2.34 9.82
N PHE A 37 18.70 1.74 9.98
CA PHE A 37 17.87 1.30 8.85
C PHE A 37 17.45 2.46 7.97
N LYS A 38 16.96 3.52 8.59
CA LYS A 38 16.54 4.72 7.89
C LYS A 38 17.69 5.30 7.05
N ASN A 39 18.90 5.35 7.59
CA ASN A 39 20.08 5.80 6.86
C ASN A 39 20.48 4.85 5.72
N GLU A 40 20.36 3.53 5.90
CA GLU A 40 20.57 2.55 4.82
C GLU A 40 19.59 2.78 3.66
N VAL A 41 18.29 2.92 3.96
CA VAL A 41 17.24 3.20 2.96
C VAL A 41 17.48 4.57 2.31
N PHE A 42 17.81 5.60 3.10
CA PHE A 42 18.10 6.94 2.60
C PHE A 42 19.24 6.92 1.58
N ASN A 43 20.39 6.36 1.95
CA ASN A 43 21.57 6.34 1.09
C ASN A 43 21.32 5.57 -0.20
N LYS A 44 20.65 4.42 -0.11
CA LYS A 44 20.34 3.58 -1.27
C LYS A 44 19.30 4.25 -2.18
N PHE A 45 18.27 4.88 -1.63
CA PHE A 45 17.27 5.61 -2.42
C PHE A 45 17.83 6.90 -3.04
N ALA A 46 18.68 7.66 -2.33
CA ALA A 46 19.35 8.84 -2.87
C ALA A 46 20.20 8.51 -4.09
N ALA A 47 21.04 7.48 -3.98
CA ALA A 47 21.88 7.01 -5.07
C ALA A 47 21.06 6.47 -6.26
N ALA A 48 19.95 5.78 -5.98
CA ALA A 48 19.11 5.19 -7.02
C ALA A 48 18.25 6.25 -7.74
N SER A 49 17.60 7.15 -7.00
CA SER A 49 16.57 8.03 -7.53
C SER A 49 17.14 9.24 -8.28
N GLY A 50 18.27 9.79 -7.81
CA GLY A 50 18.80 11.05 -8.31
C GLY A 50 17.86 12.25 -8.08
N LEU A 51 16.90 12.13 -7.16
CA LEU A 51 16.07 13.25 -6.72
C LEU A 51 16.88 14.24 -5.86
N PRO A 52 16.42 15.51 -5.75
CA PRO A 52 17.02 16.47 -4.84
C PRO A 52 17.01 15.96 -3.39
N GLU A 53 18.15 16.06 -2.71
CA GLU A 53 18.38 15.46 -1.39
C GLU A 53 17.39 15.94 -0.31
N ASP A 54 16.94 17.19 -0.42
CA ASP A 54 15.96 17.80 0.48
C ASP A 54 14.55 17.19 0.36
N THR A 55 14.22 16.57 -0.78
CA THR A 55 12.94 15.87 -0.99
C THR A 55 12.94 14.44 -0.46
N ILE A 56 14.13 13.84 -0.33
CA ILE A 56 14.29 12.42 0.00
C ILE A 56 13.70 12.03 1.35
N PRO A 57 13.90 12.79 2.46
CA PRO A 57 13.39 12.39 3.77
C PRO A 57 11.89 12.13 3.79
N HIS A 58 11.11 12.89 3.01
CA HIS A 58 9.65 12.73 2.92
C HIS A 58 9.24 11.32 2.48
N PHE A 59 9.90 10.78 1.45
CA PHE A 59 9.62 9.44 0.92
C PHE A 59 10.23 8.34 1.77
N VAL A 60 11.48 8.55 2.23
CA VAL A 60 12.21 7.57 3.04
C VAL A 60 11.55 7.33 4.39
N ASN A 61 11.06 8.39 5.06
CA ASN A 61 10.36 8.26 6.33
C ASN A 61 9.16 7.32 6.23
N THR A 62 8.40 7.36 5.14
CA THR A 62 7.23 6.48 4.98
C THR A 62 7.67 5.07 4.58
N GLY A 63 8.62 4.95 3.65
CA GLY A 63 9.07 3.65 3.14
C GLY A 63 9.82 2.80 4.16
N GLU A 64 10.62 3.44 5.01
CA GLU A 64 11.34 2.73 6.08
C GLU A 64 10.36 2.19 7.14
N VAL A 65 9.38 3.00 7.56
CA VAL A 65 8.38 2.60 8.56
C VAL A 65 7.53 1.46 8.02
N LEU A 66 6.99 1.61 6.80
CA LEU A 66 6.16 0.57 6.17
C LEU A 66 6.90 -0.76 6.16
N THR A 67 8.15 -0.75 5.72
CA THR A 67 8.92 -1.99 5.56
C THR A 67 9.18 -2.67 6.89
N ARG A 68 9.58 -1.93 7.93
CA ARG A 68 9.82 -2.51 9.26
C ARG A 68 8.53 -3.01 9.92
N CYS A 69 7.39 -2.40 9.61
CA CYS A 69 6.10 -2.87 10.09
C CYS A 69 5.63 -4.13 9.36
N PHE A 70 5.74 -4.15 8.02
CA PHE A 70 5.17 -5.22 7.19
C PHE A 70 6.08 -6.44 7.16
N TYR A 71 7.40 -6.23 7.09
CA TYR A 71 8.36 -7.27 6.80
C TYR A 71 9.40 -7.49 7.91
N PRO A 72 9.01 -7.52 9.20
CA PRO A 72 9.98 -7.55 10.31
C PRO A 72 10.87 -8.81 10.31
N SER A 73 10.39 -9.90 9.71
CA SER A 73 11.07 -11.19 9.66
C SER A 73 11.97 -11.40 8.44
N LEU A 74 11.96 -10.49 7.46
CA LEU A 74 12.79 -10.64 6.27
C LEU A 74 14.26 -10.32 6.56
N PRO A 75 15.22 -10.84 5.77
CA PRO A 75 16.62 -10.44 5.87
C PRO A 75 16.79 -8.92 5.68
N ARG A 76 17.71 -8.32 6.44
CA ARG A 76 17.95 -6.87 6.48
C ARG A 76 18.15 -6.26 5.09
N ASP A 77 19.00 -6.87 4.26
CA ASP A 77 19.28 -6.35 2.91
C ASP A 77 18.02 -6.30 2.03
N LEU A 78 17.18 -7.34 2.11
CA LEU A 78 15.90 -7.40 1.40
C LEU A 78 14.91 -6.36 1.95
N GLN A 79 14.87 -6.17 3.28
CA GLN A 79 14.10 -5.07 3.87
C GLN A 79 14.56 -3.72 3.31
N VAL A 80 15.87 -3.44 3.30
CA VAL A 80 16.38 -2.16 2.75
C VAL A 80 15.92 -1.96 1.30
N SER A 81 16.01 -3.00 0.46
CA SER A 81 15.55 -2.92 -0.93
C SER A 81 14.04 -2.67 -1.06
N ILE A 82 13.22 -3.36 -0.26
CA ILE A 82 11.77 -3.13 -0.20
C ILE A 82 11.45 -1.71 0.30
N GLY A 83 12.21 -1.19 1.27
CA GLY A 83 12.09 0.18 1.76
C GLY A 83 12.40 1.21 0.69
N VAL A 84 13.44 0.97 -0.10
CA VAL A 84 13.79 1.81 -1.25
C VAL A 84 12.70 1.76 -2.33
N LEU A 85 12.21 0.57 -2.70
CA LEU A 85 11.09 0.46 -3.65
C LEU A 85 9.82 1.15 -3.12
N THR A 86 9.56 1.07 -1.82
CA THR A 86 8.43 1.76 -1.20
C THR A 86 8.62 3.29 -1.23
N ALA A 87 9.84 3.79 -1.04
CA ALA A 87 10.14 5.21 -1.26
C ALA A 87 9.94 5.61 -2.74
N TYR A 88 10.23 4.72 -3.70
CA TYR A 88 9.84 4.91 -5.10
C TYR A 88 8.33 4.99 -5.27
N VAL A 89 7.56 4.09 -4.66
CA VAL A 89 6.09 4.09 -4.72
C VAL A 89 5.52 5.43 -4.25
N PHE A 90 5.93 5.91 -3.07
CA PHE A 90 5.47 7.20 -2.56
C PHE A 90 5.98 8.41 -3.35
N SER A 91 7.20 8.33 -3.89
CA SER A 91 7.69 9.42 -4.75
C SER A 91 7.01 9.47 -6.10
N ILE A 92 6.64 8.34 -6.71
CA ILE A 92 5.86 8.32 -7.94
C ILE A 92 4.47 8.93 -7.70
N ASP A 93 3.80 8.55 -6.61
CA ASP A 93 2.47 9.06 -6.20
C ASP A 93 2.46 10.60 -6.11
N ASP A 94 3.45 11.17 -5.40
CA ASP A 94 3.53 12.62 -5.23
C ASP A 94 4.08 13.35 -6.48
N GLN A 95 5.15 12.83 -7.10
CA GLN A 95 5.87 13.53 -8.16
C GLN A 95 5.13 13.49 -9.50
N CYS A 96 4.23 12.52 -9.74
CA CYS A 96 3.42 12.50 -10.97
C CYS A 96 2.49 13.72 -11.10
N ALA A 97 2.22 14.44 -10.00
CA ALA A 97 1.51 15.71 -10.03
C ALA A 97 2.25 16.77 -10.87
N ASP A 98 3.59 16.73 -10.91
CA ASP A 98 4.41 17.59 -11.77
C ASP A 98 4.36 17.12 -13.24
N PRO A 99 3.87 17.97 -14.17
CA PRO A 99 3.89 17.67 -15.60
C PRO A 99 5.25 17.29 -16.17
N GLU A 100 6.33 17.91 -15.71
CA GLU A 100 7.64 17.64 -16.27
C GLU A 100 8.13 16.25 -15.87
N PHE A 101 8.02 15.91 -14.59
CA PHE A 101 8.37 14.60 -14.07
C PHE A 101 7.61 13.46 -14.77
N ARG A 102 6.28 13.58 -14.91
CA ARG A 102 5.47 12.52 -15.56
C ARG A 102 5.84 12.32 -17.02
N GLU A 103 6.12 13.38 -17.78
CA GLU A 103 6.56 13.26 -19.19
C GLU A 103 7.91 12.55 -19.29
N GLN A 104 8.84 12.81 -18.37
CA GLN A 104 10.12 12.10 -18.31
C GLN A 104 9.98 10.64 -17.87
N LEU A 105 8.94 10.28 -17.13
CA LEU A 105 8.67 8.93 -16.66
C LEU A 105 7.99 8.03 -17.72
N LYS A 106 7.14 8.60 -18.60
CA LYS A 106 6.42 7.86 -19.67
C LYS A 106 7.27 6.88 -20.51
N PRO A 107 8.54 7.20 -20.87
CA PRO A 107 9.39 6.27 -21.62
C PRO A 107 9.88 5.05 -20.84
N TYR A 108 9.55 4.87 -19.55
CA TYR A 108 10.07 3.78 -18.72
C TYR A 108 10.01 2.41 -19.42
N ARG A 109 8.86 2.06 -20.01
CA ARG A 109 8.69 0.79 -20.75
C ARG A 109 9.59 0.68 -21.98
N SER A 110 9.78 1.75 -22.76
CA SER A 110 10.67 1.69 -23.93
C SER A 110 12.14 1.61 -23.51
N VAL A 111 12.50 2.18 -22.36
CA VAL A 111 13.81 2.01 -21.72
C VAL A 111 14.02 0.56 -21.30
N PHE A 112 13.05 -0.05 -20.62
CA PHE A 112 13.12 -1.46 -20.24
C PHE A 112 13.33 -2.40 -21.44
N LEU A 113 12.64 -2.14 -22.55
CA LEU A 113 12.77 -2.93 -23.79
C LEU A 113 14.05 -2.62 -24.59
N GLY A 114 14.93 -1.74 -24.11
CA GLY A 114 16.12 -1.28 -24.82
C GLY A 114 15.81 -0.53 -26.12
N LYS A 115 14.59 -0.02 -26.28
CA LYS A 115 14.14 0.77 -27.44
C LYS A 115 14.38 2.26 -27.28
N SER A 116 14.68 2.71 -26.07
CA SER A 116 15.03 4.09 -25.78
C SER A 116 16.12 4.13 -24.71
N SER A 117 16.98 5.15 -24.77
CA SER A 117 17.88 5.49 -23.67
C SER A 117 17.23 6.56 -22.81
N THR A 118 17.44 6.52 -21.50
CA THR A 118 17.11 7.63 -20.60
C THR A 118 18.37 8.11 -19.89
N ASN A 119 18.44 9.42 -19.67
CA ASN A 119 19.42 10.01 -18.76
C ASN A 119 18.84 10.18 -17.35
N LEU A 120 17.54 9.93 -17.18
CA LEU A 120 16.88 10.00 -15.89
C LEU A 120 17.38 8.86 -15.00
N GLN A 121 18.21 9.22 -14.01
CA GLN A 121 18.75 8.28 -13.02
C GLN A 121 17.62 7.52 -12.32
N TYR A 122 16.49 8.20 -12.07
CA TYR A 122 15.29 7.65 -11.45
C TYR A 122 14.79 6.33 -12.07
N ILE A 123 14.64 6.26 -13.41
CA ILE A 123 14.18 5.04 -14.09
C ILE A 123 15.23 3.93 -13.98
N LYS A 124 16.52 4.26 -14.13
CA LYS A 124 17.61 3.28 -14.02
C LYS A 124 17.70 2.71 -12.62
N GLY A 125 17.59 3.57 -11.60
CA GLY A 125 17.56 3.19 -10.21
C GLY A 125 16.37 2.30 -9.88
N LEU A 126 15.17 2.64 -10.33
CA LEU A 126 13.98 1.80 -10.16
C LEU A 126 14.21 0.38 -10.70
N TYR A 127 14.74 0.25 -11.91
CA TYR A 127 15.04 -1.08 -12.47
C TYR A 127 16.16 -1.81 -11.74
N SER A 128 17.18 -1.10 -11.25
CA SER A 128 18.24 -1.72 -10.44
C SER A 128 17.69 -2.27 -9.13
N ILE A 129 16.79 -1.54 -8.46
CA ILE A 129 16.17 -1.97 -7.21
C ILE A 129 15.19 -3.12 -7.44
N LEU A 130 14.40 -3.07 -8.52
CA LEU A 130 13.53 -4.18 -8.89
C LEU A 130 14.32 -5.45 -9.19
N HIS A 131 15.43 -5.34 -9.92
CA HIS A 131 16.31 -6.48 -10.18
C HIS A 131 16.87 -7.07 -8.89
N ASP A 132 17.33 -6.22 -7.96
CA ASP A 132 17.82 -6.62 -6.65
C ASP A 132 16.74 -7.40 -5.87
N ILE A 133 15.54 -6.83 -5.73
CA ILE A 133 14.41 -7.49 -5.04
C ILE A 133 14.03 -8.81 -5.70
N VAL A 134 13.80 -8.81 -7.02
CA VAL A 134 13.35 -9.99 -7.78
C VAL A 134 14.34 -11.15 -7.66
N SER A 135 15.64 -10.88 -7.47
CA SER A 135 16.64 -11.94 -7.29
C SER A 135 16.45 -12.80 -6.03
N HIS A 136 15.60 -12.37 -5.08
CA HIS A 136 15.25 -13.11 -3.87
C HIS A 136 14.00 -14.00 -4.02
N TYR A 137 13.34 -14.00 -5.17
CA TYR A 137 12.06 -14.69 -5.38
C TYR A 137 12.13 -15.66 -6.56
N GLU A 138 11.32 -16.71 -6.49
CA GLU A 138 11.11 -17.63 -7.61
C GLU A 138 10.62 -16.84 -8.83
N TRP A 139 11.00 -17.28 -10.04
CA TRP A 139 10.76 -16.57 -11.31
C TRP A 139 9.34 -15.99 -11.44
N TYR A 140 8.29 -16.75 -11.07
CA TYR A 140 6.91 -16.29 -11.19
C TYR A 140 6.58 -15.17 -10.19
N ALA A 141 7.00 -15.30 -8.94
CA ALA A 141 6.83 -14.26 -7.93
C ALA A 141 7.62 -12.99 -8.31
N GLY A 142 8.83 -13.18 -8.83
CA GLY A 142 9.64 -12.11 -9.41
C GLY A 142 8.93 -11.36 -10.54
N ASP A 143 8.35 -12.09 -11.50
CA ASP A 143 7.58 -11.51 -12.60
C ASP A 143 6.37 -10.71 -12.09
N MET A 144 5.66 -11.21 -11.07
CA MET A 144 4.48 -10.53 -10.52
C MET A 144 4.85 -9.27 -9.73
N ILE A 145 5.94 -9.30 -8.95
CA ILE A 145 6.49 -8.10 -8.31
C ILE A 145 6.81 -7.04 -9.37
N PHE A 146 7.55 -7.42 -10.41
CA PHE A 146 7.93 -6.51 -11.49
C PHE A 146 6.70 -5.95 -12.20
N LYS A 147 5.77 -6.81 -12.61
CA LYS A 147 4.52 -6.43 -13.30
C LYS A 147 3.67 -5.50 -12.44
N SER A 148 3.51 -5.78 -11.15
CA SER A 148 2.71 -4.94 -10.25
C SER A 148 3.34 -3.55 -10.08
N THR A 149 4.67 -3.44 -10.04
CA THR A 149 5.34 -2.12 -10.06
C THR A 149 5.15 -1.38 -11.39
N MET A 150 5.20 -2.07 -12.52
CA MET A 150 4.98 -1.43 -13.83
C MET A 150 3.53 -0.93 -14.00
N ASP A 151 2.55 -1.68 -13.48
CA ASP A 151 1.15 -1.26 -13.39
C ASP A 151 1.02 0.02 -12.55
N PHE A 152 1.68 0.06 -11.40
CA PHE A 152 1.69 1.23 -10.51
C PHE A 152 2.29 2.48 -11.17
N VAL A 153 3.44 2.37 -11.85
CA VAL A 153 4.03 3.50 -12.60
C VAL A 153 3.05 4.03 -13.65
N SER A 154 2.43 3.14 -14.43
CA SER A 154 1.47 3.54 -15.46
C SER A 154 0.25 4.24 -14.90
N ILE A 155 -0.35 3.68 -13.85
CA ILE A 155 -1.62 4.20 -13.34
C ILE A 155 -1.44 5.56 -12.68
N ASN A 156 -0.33 5.81 -11.98
CA ASN A 156 -0.07 7.12 -11.36
C ASN A 156 0.05 8.24 -12.39
N ILE A 157 0.64 7.95 -13.55
CA ILE A 157 0.65 8.91 -14.68
C ILE A 157 -0.78 9.21 -15.13
N VAL A 158 -1.62 8.17 -15.28
CA VAL A 158 -3.01 8.33 -15.71
C VAL A 158 -3.84 9.07 -14.66
N GLU A 159 -3.70 8.73 -13.38
CA GLU A 159 -4.41 9.39 -12.28
C GLU A 159 -4.03 10.87 -12.19
N ALA A 160 -2.75 11.21 -12.32
CA ALA A 160 -2.30 12.61 -12.32
C ALA A 160 -2.78 13.40 -13.56
N GLU A 161 -2.90 12.77 -14.73
CA GLU A 161 -3.44 13.39 -15.94
C GLU A 161 -4.96 13.54 -15.91
N ARG A 162 -5.65 12.77 -15.05
CA ARG A 162 -7.10 12.66 -14.97
C ARG A 162 -7.64 12.97 -13.58
N THR A 163 -6.90 13.72 -12.76
CA THR A 163 -7.22 13.97 -11.35
C THR A 163 -8.64 14.52 -11.22
N GLY A 164 -9.55 13.71 -10.66
CA GLY A 164 -10.96 14.08 -10.48
C GLY A 164 -11.85 13.97 -11.73
N ASP A 165 -11.31 13.53 -12.86
CA ASP A 165 -12.00 13.47 -14.16
C ASP A 165 -12.48 12.07 -14.55
N PHE A 166 -12.23 11.05 -13.72
CA PHE A 166 -12.82 9.73 -13.96
C PHE A 166 -14.34 9.79 -13.78
N MET A 167 -15.05 9.68 -14.91
CA MET A 167 -16.51 9.61 -14.91
C MET A 167 -16.99 8.24 -14.41
N VAL A 168 -17.13 8.12 -13.09
CA VAL A 168 -17.76 6.97 -12.45
C VAL A 168 -19.28 7.11 -12.42
N SER A 169 -19.99 6.01 -12.65
CA SER A 169 -21.44 5.96 -12.71
C SER A 169 -21.94 4.56 -12.34
N PRO A 170 -23.27 4.38 -12.13
CA PRO A 170 -23.82 3.04 -11.92
C PRO A 170 -23.54 2.02 -13.03
N SER A 171 -23.22 2.48 -14.24
CA SER A 171 -22.85 1.61 -15.36
C SER A 171 -21.38 1.19 -15.36
N THR A 172 -20.53 1.78 -14.51
CA THR A 172 -19.09 1.50 -14.41
C THR A 172 -18.68 0.89 -13.07
N LYS A 173 -19.58 0.12 -12.45
CA LYS A 173 -19.40 -0.47 -11.11
C LYS A 173 -18.14 -1.33 -10.87
N LEU A 174 -17.47 -1.80 -11.91
CA LEU A 174 -16.21 -2.58 -11.80
C LEU A 174 -14.96 -1.69 -11.80
N PHE A 175 -15.11 -0.42 -12.17
CA PHE A 175 -14.00 0.52 -12.29
C PHE A 175 -13.28 0.80 -10.96
N PRO A 176 -13.97 0.98 -9.82
CA PRO A 176 -13.28 1.25 -8.55
C PRO A 176 -12.30 0.14 -8.17
N ASP A 177 -12.71 -1.12 -8.23
CA ASP A 177 -11.85 -2.27 -7.93
C ASP A 177 -10.70 -2.41 -8.94
N PHE A 178 -10.98 -2.19 -10.24
CA PHE A 178 -9.96 -2.22 -11.27
C PHE A 178 -8.87 -1.16 -11.03
N LEU A 179 -9.27 0.10 -10.78
CA LEU A 179 -8.34 1.19 -10.52
C LEU A 179 -7.54 0.90 -9.25
N ARG A 180 -8.23 0.43 -8.19
CA ARG A 180 -7.60 0.11 -6.91
C ARG A 180 -6.54 -0.97 -7.02
N GLN A 181 -6.78 -2.01 -7.82
CA GLN A 181 -5.81 -3.08 -8.07
C GLN A 181 -4.51 -2.54 -8.72
N LYS A 182 -4.61 -1.48 -9.53
CA LYS A 182 -3.47 -0.87 -10.19
C LYS A 182 -2.72 0.10 -9.28
N SER A 183 -3.42 0.94 -8.55
CA SER A 183 -2.82 1.95 -7.67
C SER A 183 -2.40 1.40 -6.31
N GLY A 184 -2.95 0.26 -5.87
CA GLY A 184 -2.65 -0.34 -4.58
C GLY A 184 -1.35 -1.12 -4.50
N ILE A 185 -0.76 -1.50 -5.65
CA ILE A 185 0.44 -2.35 -5.76
C ILE A 185 0.40 -3.60 -4.83
N GLY A 186 -0.81 -4.09 -4.54
CA GLY A 186 -1.04 -5.11 -3.50
C GLY A 186 -0.41 -6.45 -3.83
N GLU A 187 -0.31 -6.80 -5.12
CA GLU A 187 0.30 -8.04 -5.58
C GLU A 187 1.79 -8.11 -5.24
N ALA A 188 2.57 -7.05 -5.50
CA ALA A 188 4.00 -7.03 -5.13
C ALA A 188 4.19 -7.15 -3.61
N TYR A 189 3.44 -6.35 -2.84
CA TYR A 189 3.52 -6.39 -1.38
C TYR A 189 3.06 -7.74 -0.80
N ALA A 190 2.14 -8.45 -1.46
CA ALA A 190 1.76 -9.81 -1.08
C ALA A 190 2.91 -10.81 -1.31
N PHE A 191 3.58 -10.75 -2.47
CA PHE A 191 4.70 -11.65 -2.77
C PHE A 191 5.93 -11.42 -1.88
N PHE A 192 6.15 -10.20 -1.39
CA PHE A 192 7.31 -9.90 -0.53
C PHE A 192 7.37 -10.72 0.76
N TYR A 193 6.24 -11.25 1.24
CA TYR A 193 6.21 -12.12 2.42
C TYR A 193 6.89 -13.48 2.20
N PHE A 194 7.16 -13.85 0.95
CA PHE A 194 7.52 -15.22 0.58
C PHE A 194 8.80 -15.33 -0.26
N PRO A 195 9.97 -14.93 0.28
CA PRO A 195 11.25 -15.09 -0.43
C PRO A 195 11.57 -16.57 -0.67
N GLU A 196 12.28 -16.85 -1.78
CA GLU A 196 12.59 -18.22 -2.21
C GLU A 196 13.51 -18.97 -1.23
N SER A 197 14.28 -18.24 -0.41
CA SER A 197 15.09 -18.82 0.67
C SER A 197 14.26 -19.67 1.63
N ASP A 198 13.00 -19.31 1.80
CA ASP A 198 12.12 -19.82 2.83
C ASP A 198 10.90 -20.54 2.27
N TRP A 199 10.43 -20.15 1.09
CA TRP A 199 9.14 -20.56 0.56
C TRP A 199 9.23 -21.07 -0.88
N LYS A 200 8.35 -22.00 -1.23
CA LYS A 200 8.07 -22.38 -2.62
C LYS A 200 6.69 -21.87 -3.01
N LEU A 201 6.50 -21.53 -4.29
CA LEU A 201 5.24 -20.95 -4.76
C LEU A 201 4.01 -21.75 -4.32
N GLY A 202 4.07 -23.08 -4.40
CA GLY A 202 2.98 -23.96 -3.98
C GLY A 202 2.57 -23.87 -2.50
N ASP A 203 3.42 -23.32 -1.63
CA ASP A 203 3.14 -23.19 -0.19
C ASP A 203 2.15 -22.07 0.13
N TYR A 204 2.11 -21.03 -0.72
CA TYR A 204 1.40 -19.78 -0.40
C TYR A 204 0.60 -19.20 -1.58
N PHE A 205 0.74 -19.72 -2.80
CA PHE A 205 0.17 -19.12 -4.01
C PHE A 205 -1.35 -18.88 -3.92
N THR A 206 -2.08 -19.79 -3.28
CA THR A 206 -3.53 -19.66 -3.08
C THR A 206 -3.92 -18.52 -2.15
N LEU A 207 -2.99 -18.00 -1.34
CA LEU A 207 -3.22 -16.89 -0.40
C LEU A 207 -2.97 -15.52 -1.01
N ILE A 208 -2.20 -15.43 -2.11
CA ILE A 208 -1.82 -14.16 -2.73
C ILE A 208 -3.02 -13.26 -3.04
N PRO A 209 -4.14 -13.76 -3.62
CA PRO A 209 -5.31 -12.92 -3.89
C PRO A 209 -5.92 -12.29 -2.63
N ASP A 210 -6.03 -13.05 -1.53
CA ASP A 210 -6.56 -12.52 -0.27
C ASP A 210 -5.58 -11.51 0.36
N ILE A 211 -4.26 -11.80 0.37
CA ILE A 211 -3.25 -10.87 0.91
C ILE A 211 -3.27 -9.54 0.12
N ALA A 212 -3.22 -9.60 -1.21
CA ALA A 212 -3.27 -8.42 -2.07
C ALA A 212 -4.57 -7.62 -1.88
N GLY A 213 -5.72 -8.30 -1.77
CA GLY A 213 -6.99 -7.65 -1.50
C GLY A 213 -7.06 -7.02 -0.10
N ILE A 214 -6.50 -7.68 0.92
CA ILE A 214 -6.46 -7.16 2.30
C ILE A 214 -5.56 -5.91 2.38
N ILE A 215 -4.46 -5.86 1.63
CA ILE A 215 -3.58 -4.68 1.54
C ILE A 215 -4.38 -3.44 1.14
N GLU A 216 -5.17 -3.57 0.07
CA GLU A 216 -6.01 -2.49 -0.45
C GLU A 216 -7.15 -2.14 0.52
N GLN A 217 -7.83 -3.16 1.04
CA GLN A 217 -8.95 -3.00 1.98
C GLN A 217 -8.51 -2.33 3.28
N LEU A 218 -7.40 -2.76 3.90
CA LEU A 218 -6.88 -2.16 5.12
C LEU A 218 -6.47 -0.72 4.90
N ASN A 219 -5.84 -0.41 3.77
CA ASN A 219 -5.48 0.96 3.47
C ASN A 219 -6.75 1.81 3.28
N ASP A 220 -7.75 1.37 2.51
CA ASP A 220 -9.02 2.12 2.35
C ASP A 220 -9.72 2.37 3.69
N VAL A 221 -9.71 1.37 4.59
CA VAL A 221 -10.32 1.46 5.92
C VAL A 221 -9.60 2.47 6.80
N LEU A 222 -8.27 2.40 6.87
CA LEU A 222 -7.47 3.23 7.79
C LEU A 222 -7.16 4.62 7.24
N SER A 223 -7.10 4.78 5.91
CA SER A 223 -6.90 6.07 5.25
C SER A 223 -8.20 6.86 5.12
N PHE A 224 -9.37 6.25 5.24
CA PHE A 224 -10.66 6.96 5.18
C PHE A 224 -10.73 8.18 6.12
N TYR A 225 -10.08 8.10 7.29
CA TYR A 225 -10.00 9.23 8.21
C TYR A 225 -9.33 10.46 7.59
N LYS A 226 -8.11 10.32 7.03
CA LYS A 226 -7.42 11.45 6.40
C LYS A 226 -8.09 11.89 5.09
N GLU A 227 -8.72 10.96 4.37
CA GLU A 227 -9.24 11.19 3.01
C GLU A 227 -10.64 11.80 2.95
N SER A 228 -11.55 11.31 3.79
CA SER A 228 -12.98 11.67 3.76
C SER A 228 -13.46 12.34 5.05
N VAL A 229 -12.87 12.01 6.22
CA VAL A 229 -13.28 12.64 7.49
C VAL A 229 -12.60 14.00 7.66
N LEU A 230 -11.30 14.07 7.45
CA LEU A 230 -10.52 15.32 7.47
C LEU A 230 -10.41 15.97 6.09
N GLY A 231 -10.47 15.15 5.04
CA GLY A 231 -10.24 15.55 3.66
C GLY A 231 -11.52 15.54 2.81
N ASN A 232 -11.31 15.70 1.51
CA ASN A 232 -12.36 15.58 0.50
C ASN A 232 -11.76 14.98 -0.79
N GLU A 233 -10.93 13.95 -0.64
CA GLU A 233 -10.20 13.34 -1.77
C GLU A 233 -11.21 12.67 -2.74
N PRO A 234 -11.28 13.09 -4.02
CA PRO A 234 -12.32 12.63 -4.93
C PRO A 234 -12.07 11.23 -5.51
N GLY A 235 -10.80 10.80 -5.54
CA GLY A 235 -10.34 9.57 -6.21
C GLY A 235 -10.35 8.32 -5.34
N THR A 236 -10.86 8.37 -4.11
CA THR A 236 -10.82 7.21 -3.20
C THR A 236 -11.73 6.08 -3.69
N TRP A 237 -11.38 4.84 -3.36
CA TRP A 237 -12.23 3.69 -3.70
C TRP A 237 -13.63 3.83 -3.08
N ILE A 238 -13.71 4.32 -1.83
CA ILE A 238 -14.98 4.49 -1.11
C ILE A 238 -15.89 5.46 -1.84
N ARG A 239 -15.36 6.61 -2.25
CA ARG A 239 -16.13 7.64 -2.95
C ARG A 239 -16.56 7.19 -4.33
N GLN A 240 -15.66 6.59 -5.10
CA GLN A 240 -16.00 6.06 -6.43
C GLN A 240 -17.07 4.97 -6.34
N THR A 241 -16.98 4.09 -5.35
CA THR A 241 -17.97 3.03 -5.09
C THR A 241 -19.32 3.59 -4.65
N SER A 242 -19.32 4.63 -3.82
CA SER A 242 -20.52 5.38 -3.39
C SER A 242 -21.26 5.94 -4.60
N VAL A 243 -20.56 6.60 -5.53
CA VAL A 243 -21.15 7.10 -6.78
C VAL A 243 -21.67 5.96 -7.68
N CYS A 244 -20.88 4.90 -7.86
CA CYS A 244 -21.28 3.73 -8.66
C CYS A 244 -22.53 3.03 -8.10
N ARG A 245 -22.76 3.06 -6.79
CA ARG A 245 -23.88 2.34 -6.17
C ARG A 245 -25.05 3.23 -5.79
N GLY A 246 -24.86 4.54 -5.76
CA GLY A 246 -25.88 5.49 -5.33
C GLY A 246 -26.24 5.36 -3.85
N ILE A 247 -25.29 4.91 -3.04
CA ILE A 247 -25.40 4.79 -1.57
C ILE A 247 -24.41 5.76 -0.91
N SER A 248 -24.50 5.98 0.40
CA SER A 248 -23.62 6.94 1.07
C SER A 248 -22.17 6.42 1.20
N GLU A 249 -21.19 7.33 1.35
CA GLU A 249 -19.81 6.95 1.70
C GLU A 249 -19.75 6.22 3.04
N TYR A 250 -20.65 6.55 3.98
CA TYR A 250 -20.78 5.84 5.25
C TYR A 250 -21.16 4.37 5.06
N GLU A 251 -22.18 4.09 4.23
CA GLU A 251 -22.61 2.72 3.93
C GLU A 251 -21.48 1.93 3.26
N VAL A 252 -20.79 2.53 2.27
CA VAL A 252 -19.62 1.90 1.61
C VAL A 252 -18.49 1.64 2.60
N PHE A 253 -18.19 2.59 3.49
CA PHE A 253 -17.14 2.46 4.50
C PHE A 253 -17.43 1.30 5.46
N GLN A 254 -18.66 1.19 5.98
CA GLN A 254 -19.05 0.08 6.84
C GLN A 254 -18.91 -1.28 6.13
N GLU A 255 -19.40 -1.37 4.90
CA GLU A 255 -19.25 -2.60 4.12
C GLU A 255 -17.78 -2.93 3.83
N ARG A 256 -16.93 -1.92 3.65
CA ARG A 256 -15.49 -2.11 3.43
C ARG A 256 -14.78 -2.63 4.68
N VAL A 257 -15.16 -2.15 5.86
CA VAL A 257 -14.69 -2.68 7.15
C VAL A 257 -15.10 -4.15 7.30
N ASP A 258 -16.36 -4.48 7.04
CA ASP A 258 -16.86 -5.86 7.12
C ASP A 258 -16.19 -6.79 6.10
N GLN A 259 -15.99 -6.30 4.87
CA GLN A 259 -15.27 -7.02 3.82
C GLN A 259 -13.82 -7.30 4.24
N CYS A 260 -13.13 -6.29 4.77
CA CYS A 260 -11.76 -6.42 5.26
C CYS A 260 -11.65 -7.47 6.37
N LEU A 261 -12.54 -7.39 7.36
CA LEU A 261 -12.57 -8.33 8.47
C LEU A 261 -12.85 -9.76 8.00
N GLY A 262 -13.82 -9.92 7.09
CA GLY A 262 -14.13 -11.20 6.46
C GLY A 262 -12.93 -11.78 5.72
N SER A 263 -12.19 -10.97 4.96
CA SER A 263 -10.98 -11.41 4.25
C SER A 263 -9.88 -11.85 5.20
N ILE A 264 -9.63 -11.10 6.27
CA ILE A 264 -8.65 -11.46 7.30
C ILE A 264 -9.01 -12.78 7.99
N ARG A 265 -10.28 -12.98 8.34
CA ARG A 265 -10.76 -14.24 8.94
C ARG A 265 -10.56 -15.42 8.00
N ARG A 266 -10.92 -15.28 6.71
CA ARG A 266 -10.70 -16.34 5.70
C ARG A 266 -9.22 -16.66 5.50
N LEU A 267 -8.36 -15.63 5.42
CA LEU A 267 -6.92 -15.81 5.25
C LEU A 267 -6.31 -16.57 6.44
N ARG A 268 -6.70 -16.22 7.67
CA ARG A 268 -6.28 -16.96 8.88
C ARG A 268 -6.76 -18.42 8.86
N ALA A 269 -8.04 -18.64 8.50
CA ALA A 269 -8.62 -19.97 8.41
C ALA A 269 -7.89 -20.86 7.39
N ALA A 270 -7.51 -20.29 6.23
CA ALA A 270 -6.73 -20.98 5.21
C ALA A 270 -5.34 -21.44 5.72
N CYS A 271 -4.86 -20.88 6.84
CA CYS A 271 -3.57 -21.20 7.44
C CYS A 271 -3.65 -22.07 8.71
N GLU A 272 -4.83 -22.46 9.19
CA GLU A 272 -5.00 -23.13 10.51
C GLU A 272 -4.19 -24.43 10.66
N GLY A 273 -3.92 -25.14 9.56
CA GLY A 273 -3.08 -26.35 9.55
C GLY A 273 -1.58 -26.11 9.34
N ASN A 274 -1.15 -24.86 9.13
CA ASN A 274 0.24 -24.51 8.82
C ASN A 274 0.72 -23.38 9.75
N PRO A 275 1.32 -23.71 10.92
CA PRO A 275 1.74 -22.72 11.91
C PRO A 275 2.74 -21.68 11.38
N ARG A 276 3.61 -22.08 10.44
CA ARG A 276 4.58 -21.18 9.81
C ARG A 276 3.86 -20.13 8.96
N LEU A 277 2.93 -20.56 8.13
CA LEU A 277 2.15 -19.69 7.25
C LEU A 277 1.24 -18.77 8.05
N LEU A 278 0.57 -19.31 9.08
CA LEU A 278 -0.27 -18.53 9.98
C LEU A 278 0.54 -17.46 10.74
N LYS A 279 1.80 -17.76 11.12
CA LYS A 279 2.71 -16.78 11.72
C LYS A 279 2.99 -15.64 10.74
N THR A 280 3.43 -15.94 9.52
CA THR A 280 3.72 -14.94 8.48
C THR A 280 2.50 -14.08 8.14
N VAL A 281 1.32 -14.70 7.98
CA VAL A 281 0.06 -13.98 7.74
C VAL A 281 -0.30 -13.06 8.90
N ASN A 282 -0.08 -13.49 10.16
CA ASN A 282 -0.35 -12.62 11.30
C ASN A 282 0.66 -11.50 11.47
N GLU A 283 1.92 -11.68 11.04
CA GLU A 283 2.90 -10.60 10.95
C GLU A 283 2.42 -9.53 9.95
N PHE A 284 1.99 -9.94 8.76
CA PHE A 284 1.34 -9.08 7.76
C PHE A 284 0.17 -8.28 8.34
N ILE A 285 -0.82 -8.97 8.93
CA ILE A 285 -2.05 -8.33 9.45
C ILE A 285 -1.71 -7.31 10.54
N LYS A 286 -0.73 -7.60 11.40
CA LYS A 286 -0.31 -6.69 12.48
C LYS A 286 0.51 -5.51 11.96
N GLY A 287 1.31 -5.71 10.92
CA GLY A 287 2.14 -4.67 10.30
C GLY A 287 1.33 -3.50 9.77
N TYR A 288 0.10 -3.75 9.28
CA TYR A 288 -0.76 -2.71 8.71
C TYR A 288 -1.22 -1.65 9.71
N PRO A 289 -1.92 -2.01 10.81
CA PRO A 289 -2.25 -1.05 11.86
C PRO A 289 -1.00 -0.37 12.42
N LEU A 290 0.08 -1.14 12.63
CA LEU A 290 1.33 -0.59 13.16
C LEU A 290 1.87 0.53 12.28
N PHE A 291 1.93 0.33 10.97
CA PHE A 291 2.35 1.37 10.02
C PHE A 291 1.40 2.58 10.04
N HIS A 292 0.09 2.36 9.93
CA HIS A 292 -0.87 3.46 9.81
C HIS A 292 -0.90 4.34 11.07
N LEU A 293 -0.63 3.77 12.24
CA LEU A 293 -0.55 4.49 13.50
C LEU A 293 0.79 5.23 13.70
N ASN A 294 1.88 4.78 13.07
CA ASN A 294 3.22 5.34 13.27
C ASN A 294 3.72 6.23 12.12
N ALA A 295 3.13 6.16 10.93
CA ALA A 295 3.60 6.90 9.75
C ALA A 295 3.29 8.41 9.79
N GLY A 296 2.50 8.90 10.75
CA GLY A 296 2.09 10.31 10.90
C GLY A 296 1.12 10.83 9.83
N ARG A 297 1.23 10.37 8.57
CA ARG A 297 0.42 10.81 7.43
C ARG A 297 -1.08 10.55 7.58
N TYR A 298 -1.46 9.53 8.35
CA TYR A 298 -2.85 9.12 8.52
C TYR A 298 -3.57 9.88 9.64
N LYS A 299 -2.84 10.67 10.44
CA LYS A 299 -3.37 11.51 11.52
C LYS A 299 -4.20 10.76 12.57
N LEU A 300 -4.00 9.45 12.68
CA LEU A 300 -4.73 8.62 13.64
C LEU A 300 -4.29 8.95 15.07
N ASP A 301 -3.05 9.38 15.27
CA ASP A 301 -2.48 9.83 16.56
C ASP A 301 -3.27 10.94 17.26
N GLN A 302 -4.12 11.68 16.54
CA GLN A 302 -4.98 12.75 17.10
C GLN A 302 -5.96 12.27 18.18
N PHE A 303 -6.23 10.97 18.28
CA PHE A 303 -7.18 10.40 19.23
C PHE A 303 -6.52 9.84 20.48
N GLY A 304 -5.20 9.94 20.62
CA GLY A 304 -4.44 9.40 21.75
C GLY A 304 -3.66 8.13 21.37
N SER A 305 -3.16 7.41 22.38
CA SER A 305 -2.44 6.16 22.16
C SER A 305 -3.40 5.04 21.76
N TYR A 306 -2.94 4.15 20.88
CA TYR A 306 -3.69 2.95 20.47
C TYR A 306 -4.30 2.20 21.66
N ASP A 307 -3.50 1.99 22.71
CA ASP A 307 -3.92 1.30 23.94
C ASP A 307 -5.14 1.94 24.61
N GLY A 308 -5.30 3.28 24.51
CA GLY A 308 -6.45 3.99 25.07
C GLY A 308 -7.71 3.90 24.21
N TRP A 309 -7.60 3.42 22.96
CA TRP A 309 -8.77 3.22 22.09
C TRP A 309 -9.35 1.83 22.21
N VAL A 310 -8.53 0.85 22.61
CA VAL A 310 -8.88 -0.56 22.63
C VAL A 310 -9.42 -1.06 23.98
N GLU A 311 -9.26 -0.27 25.05
CA GLU A 311 -9.89 -0.45 26.37
C GLU A 311 -11.41 -0.21 26.34
#